data_AF-K1S6K3-F1
#
_entry.id   AF-K1S6K3-F1
#
_cell.length_a   1.000
_cell.length_b   1.000
_cell.length_c   1.000
_cell.angle_alpha   90.00
_cell.angle_beta   90.00
_cell.angle_gamma   90.00
#
_symmetry.space_group_name_H-M   'P 1'
#
loop_
_entity.id
_entity.type
_entity.pdbx_description
1 polymer ?
#
loop_
_entity_poly.entity_id
_entity_poly.type
_entity_poly.pdbx_seq_one_letter_code
_entity_poly.pdbx_strand_id
1 'polypeptide(L)'
;MSKIKFKKKPKTTGPPCFGTSLQQFINIGPQGTSGSYLKRFSTMPIMFCNTNTVCNVAWRNDYSYWLSTREPMLPMMNPVEGPALQRYISRCSVCEAVSEVVAVHSQETRIPDCPSGFRSMWTGFSFMMSSGAGGRGAGQALESPGSCLEDFRATPFIECHGNGRCNHYATSYSFWLATLRAYEEFRTPISETLKAGSQEQRISRCRVCARQ
;
A
#
# COMPACT_ATOMS: atom_id res chain seq x y z
N MET A 1 -31.48 14.74 -39.08
CA MET A 1 -30.09 14.23 -39.19
C MET A 1 -29.22 14.90 -38.13
N SER A 2 -29.20 14.37 -36.91
CA SER A 2 -28.43 14.94 -35.80
C SER A 2 -27.09 14.21 -35.70
N LYS A 3 -26.00 14.88 -36.10
CA LYS A 3 -24.63 14.38 -35.95
C LYS A 3 -24.26 14.33 -34.47
N ILE A 4 -24.17 13.13 -33.90
CA ILE A 4 -23.56 12.90 -32.59
C ILE A 4 -22.05 13.15 -32.73
N LYS A 5 -21.59 14.33 -32.31
CA LYS A 5 -20.15 14.60 -32.10
C LYS A 5 -19.71 13.85 -30.84
N PHE A 6 -19.01 12.74 -31.01
CA PHE A 6 -18.19 12.18 -29.93
C PHE A 6 -17.10 13.20 -29.59
N LYS A 7 -17.24 13.91 -28.46
CA LYS A 7 -16.12 14.62 -27.83
C LYS A 7 -15.06 13.55 -27.50
N LYS A 8 -13.95 13.56 -28.23
CA LYS A 8 -12.72 12.85 -27.83
C LYS A 8 -12.41 13.27 -26.39
N LYS A 9 -12.52 12.33 -25.43
CA LYS A 9 -11.89 12.50 -24.12
C LYS A 9 -10.41 12.78 -24.33
N PRO A 10 -9.79 13.70 -23.57
CA PRO A 10 -8.36 13.95 -23.67
C PRO A 10 -7.61 12.65 -23.41
N LYS A 11 -6.57 12.38 -24.22
CA LYS A 11 -5.67 11.25 -24.04
C LYS A 11 -5.11 11.32 -22.62
N THR A 12 -5.55 10.43 -21.74
CA THR A 12 -4.91 10.18 -20.45
C THR A 12 -3.52 9.64 -20.74
N THR A 13 -2.48 10.44 -20.48
CA THR A 13 -1.08 10.12 -20.72
C THR A 13 -0.51 9.12 -19.70
N GLY A 14 -1.31 8.10 -19.33
CA GLY A 14 -0.88 7.00 -18.46
C GLY A 14 -0.42 5.78 -19.27
N PRO A 15 0.44 4.91 -18.72
CA PRO A 15 0.79 3.63 -19.34
C PRO A 15 -0.47 2.78 -19.57
N PRO A 16 -0.50 1.94 -20.63
CA PRO A 16 -1.59 0.99 -20.82
C PRO A 16 -1.63 0.01 -19.65
N CYS A 17 -2.70 0.06 -18.86
CA CYS A 17 -2.96 -0.88 -17.78
C CYS A 17 -3.88 -1.99 -18.33
N PHE A 18 -3.40 -3.23 -18.36
CA PHE A 18 -4.22 -4.37 -18.77
C PHE A 18 -5.15 -4.77 -17.61
N GLY A 19 -6.46 -4.74 -17.89
CA GLY A 19 -7.56 -4.71 -16.92
C GLY A 19 -7.80 -5.97 -16.09
N THR A 20 -6.81 -6.45 -15.35
CA THR A 20 -7.04 -7.39 -14.25
C THR A 20 -6.87 -6.63 -12.96
N SER A 21 -7.98 -6.44 -12.24
CA SER A 21 -7.93 -5.86 -10.91
C SER A 21 -7.35 -6.91 -9.94
N LEU A 22 -6.11 -6.70 -9.50
CA LEU A 22 -5.38 -7.59 -8.59
C LEU A 22 -5.63 -7.18 -7.13
N GLN A 23 -5.09 -7.92 -6.17
CA GLN A 23 -5.13 -7.61 -4.74
C GLN A 23 -3.70 -7.49 -4.21
N GLN A 24 -3.45 -6.49 -3.37
CA GLN A 24 -2.10 -6.15 -2.91
C GLN A 24 -1.75 -6.92 -1.64
N PHE A 25 -0.85 -7.88 -1.77
CA PHE A 25 -0.39 -8.76 -0.70
C PHE A 25 0.91 -8.24 -0.10
N ILE A 26 0.93 -8.07 1.22
CA ILE A 26 2.00 -7.39 1.94
C ILE A 26 3.09 -8.36 2.43
N ASN A 27 2.80 -9.67 2.60
CA ASN A 27 3.79 -10.61 3.13
C ASN A 27 4.95 -10.95 2.16
N ILE A 28 4.82 -10.67 0.86
CA ILE A 28 5.74 -11.17 -0.18
C ILE A 28 6.82 -10.14 -0.60
N GLY A 29 6.87 -8.96 0.02
CA GLY A 29 7.98 -8.01 -0.17
C GLY A 29 7.53 -6.61 -0.62
N PRO A 30 8.39 -5.84 -1.31
CA PRO A 30 8.10 -4.47 -1.65
C PRO A 30 6.88 -4.34 -2.59
N GLN A 31 5.85 -3.67 -2.10
CA GLN A 31 4.77 -3.05 -2.85
C GLN A 31 5.36 -2.19 -3.98
N GLY A 32 4.75 -2.23 -5.15
CA GLY A 32 5.30 -1.62 -6.38
C GLY A 32 6.03 -2.60 -7.29
N THR A 33 6.26 -3.84 -6.85
CA THR A 33 6.69 -4.95 -7.72
C THR A 33 5.51 -5.83 -8.14
N SER A 34 5.62 -6.52 -9.28
CA SER A 34 4.58 -7.44 -9.77
C SER A 34 4.25 -8.56 -8.78
N GLY A 35 5.21 -8.95 -7.93
CA GLY A 35 5.08 -10.04 -6.96
C GLY A 35 4.10 -9.76 -5.81
N SER A 36 3.85 -8.49 -5.51
CA SER A 36 2.88 -8.09 -4.47
C SER A 36 1.42 -8.10 -4.97
N TYR A 37 1.16 -8.44 -6.24
CA TYR A 37 -0.17 -8.35 -6.83
C TYR A 37 -0.73 -9.72 -7.22
N LEU A 38 -1.71 -10.19 -6.46
CA LEU A 38 -2.33 -11.50 -6.67
C LEU A 38 -3.66 -11.39 -7.43
N LYS A 39 -3.88 -12.32 -8.37
CA LYS A 39 -5.12 -12.38 -9.18
C LYS A 39 -6.35 -12.77 -8.36
N ARG A 40 -6.16 -13.53 -7.28
CA ARG A 40 -7.22 -14.05 -6.43
C ARG A 40 -6.87 -13.83 -4.98
N PHE A 41 -7.87 -13.39 -4.22
CA PHE A 41 -7.80 -13.24 -2.80
C PHE A 41 -8.04 -14.60 -2.12
N SER A 42 -7.28 -14.84 -1.06
CA SER A 42 -7.51 -15.88 -0.06
C SER A 42 -7.04 -15.33 1.27
N THR A 43 -7.74 -15.63 2.37
CA THR A 43 -7.24 -15.29 3.71
C THR A 43 -5.96 -16.05 4.05
N MET A 44 -5.67 -17.14 3.32
CA MET A 44 -4.44 -17.90 3.40
C MET A 44 -3.97 -18.33 2.00
N PRO A 45 -3.20 -17.48 1.28
CA PRO A 45 -2.70 -17.79 -0.05
C PRO A 45 -1.40 -18.61 -0.03
N ILE A 46 -0.87 -18.92 1.16
CA ILE A 46 0.37 -19.67 1.34
C ILE A 46 0.10 -21.08 1.87
N MET A 47 0.99 -22.00 1.53
CA MET A 47 1.04 -23.35 2.09
C MET A 47 2.47 -23.64 2.54
N PHE A 48 2.63 -24.57 3.47
CA PHE A 48 3.95 -25.00 3.92
C PHE A 48 4.09 -26.51 3.78
N CYS A 49 5.29 -26.96 3.46
CA CYS A 49 5.65 -28.37 3.36
C CYS A 49 6.79 -28.69 4.32
N ASN A 50 6.82 -29.90 4.85
CA ASN A 50 7.90 -30.38 5.71
C ASN A 50 8.84 -31.36 4.95
N THR A 51 9.92 -31.78 5.61
CA THR A 51 10.90 -32.73 5.06
C THR A 51 10.33 -34.11 4.76
N ASN A 52 9.17 -34.45 5.32
CA ASN A 52 8.47 -35.71 5.07
C ASN A 52 7.56 -35.62 3.84
N THR A 53 7.72 -34.61 2.99
CA THR A 53 6.91 -34.37 1.79
C THR A 53 5.41 -34.18 2.06
N VAL A 54 5.05 -33.81 3.30
CA VAL A 54 3.67 -33.50 3.67
C VAL A 54 3.48 -31.98 3.63
N CYS A 55 2.51 -31.54 2.83
CA CYS A 55 2.13 -30.14 2.69
C CYS A 55 0.78 -29.88 3.34
N ASN A 56 0.64 -28.74 4.03
CA ASN A 56 -0.58 -28.33 4.69
C ASN A 56 -1.01 -26.94 4.22
N VAL A 57 -2.31 -26.78 3.98
CA VAL A 57 -2.95 -25.51 3.59
C VAL A 57 -3.84 -25.06 4.73
N ALA A 58 -3.73 -23.77 5.12
CA ALA A 58 -4.58 -23.17 6.15
C ALA A 58 -4.64 -23.91 7.51
N TRP A 59 -3.60 -24.69 7.83
CA TRP A 59 -3.57 -25.54 9.02
C TRP A 59 -3.01 -24.86 10.27
N ARG A 60 -2.03 -23.97 10.09
CA ARG A 60 -1.39 -23.24 11.18
C ARG A 60 -2.04 -21.88 11.42
N ASN A 61 -1.75 -21.29 12.58
CA ASN A 61 -2.01 -19.89 12.91
C ASN A 61 -1.06 -18.96 12.14
N ASP A 62 -0.95 -19.17 10.82
CA ASP A 62 -0.27 -18.25 9.95
C ASP A 62 -1.20 -17.06 9.66
N TYR A 63 -0.57 -15.97 9.22
CA TYR A 63 -1.21 -14.69 8.98
C TYR A 63 -0.97 -14.26 7.54
N SER A 64 -1.94 -13.52 6.99
CA SER A 64 -1.84 -12.90 5.69
C SER A 64 -2.28 -11.44 5.79
N TYR A 65 -1.59 -10.52 5.11
CA TYR A 65 -1.77 -9.08 5.22
C TYR A 65 -2.04 -8.50 3.85
N TRP A 66 -3.07 -7.66 3.76
CA TRP A 66 -3.55 -7.07 2.52
C TRP A 66 -3.77 -5.59 2.70
N LEU A 67 -3.47 -4.77 1.70
CA LEU A 67 -3.90 -3.36 1.75
C LEU A 67 -5.43 -3.32 1.85
N SER A 68 -5.92 -2.44 2.71
CA SER A 68 -7.35 -2.30 2.97
C SER A 68 -7.95 -1.09 2.26
N THR A 69 -9.26 -1.13 2.05
CA THR A 69 -10.02 0.00 1.49
C THR A 69 -10.33 1.05 2.58
N ARG A 70 -11.23 1.99 2.25
CA ARG A 70 -11.77 2.97 3.19
C ARG A 70 -12.94 2.44 4.04
N GLU A 71 -13.30 1.18 3.87
CA GLU A 71 -14.42 0.57 4.61
C GLU A 71 -14.15 0.65 6.11
N PRO A 72 -15.07 1.20 6.92
CA PRO A 72 -14.88 1.32 8.36
C PRO A 72 -14.88 -0.05 9.02
N MET A 73 -14.17 -0.16 10.14
CA MET A 73 -14.26 -1.32 11.02
C MET A 73 -15.70 -1.52 11.50
N LEU A 74 -16.08 -2.78 11.72
CA LEU A 74 -17.39 -3.09 12.29
C LEU A 74 -17.48 -2.48 13.71
N PRO A 75 -18.65 -1.92 14.11
CA PRO A 75 -18.80 -1.25 15.40
C PRO A 75 -18.44 -2.12 16.62
N MET A 76 -18.64 -3.43 16.50
CA MET A 76 -18.32 -4.41 17.55
C MET A 76 -16.89 -4.95 17.46
N MET A 77 -16.07 -4.45 16.52
CA MET A 77 -14.69 -4.88 16.27
C MET A 77 -14.55 -6.40 16.01
N ASN A 78 -15.64 -7.04 15.60
CA ASN A 78 -15.65 -8.46 15.30
C ASN A 78 -14.93 -8.73 13.96
N PRO A 79 -14.26 -9.89 13.82
CA PRO A 79 -13.64 -10.24 12.56
C PRO A 79 -14.66 -10.33 11.42
N VAL A 80 -14.24 -9.87 10.24
CA VAL A 80 -14.99 -9.95 8.98
C VAL A 80 -14.70 -11.30 8.33
N GLU A 81 -15.72 -11.91 7.73
CA GLU A 81 -15.65 -13.24 7.12
C GLU A 81 -16.40 -13.30 5.79
N GLY A 82 -16.06 -14.29 4.97
CA GLY A 82 -16.82 -14.64 3.77
C GLY A 82 -16.92 -13.50 2.74
N PRO A 83 -18.03 -13.38 2.01
CA PRO A 83 -18.19 -12.39 0.93
C PRO A 83 -18.04 -10.93 1.37
N ALA A 84 -18.27 -10.62 2.66
CA ALA A 84 -18.13 -9.27 3.19
C ALA A 84 -16.69 -8.73 3.09
N LEU A 85 -15.69 -9.62 3.09
CA LEU A 85 -14.27 -9.28 2.93
C LEU A 85 -13.99 -8.53 1.63
N GLN A 86 -14.76 -8.76 0.57
CA GLN A 86 -14.55 -8.11 -0.74
C GLN A 86 -14.56 -6.57 -0.64
N ARG A 87 -15.30 -5.99 0.31
CA ARG A 87 -15.34 -4.54 0.52
C ARG A 87 -14.11 -3.99 1.23
N TYR A 88 -13.41 -4.83 2.00
CA TYR A 88 -12.25 -4.44 2.79
C TYR A 88 -10.94 -4.58 2.04
N ILE A 89 -10.85 -5.45 1.03
CA ILE A 89 -9.60 -5.73 0.32
C ILE A 89 -9.37 -4.74 -0.82
N SER A 90 -8.22 -4.04 -0.79
CA SER A 90 -7.82 -3.09 -1.83
C SER A 90 -7.60 -3.79 -3.18
N ARG A 91 -7.75 -3.00 -4.24
CA ARG A 91 -7.61 -3.43 -5.63
C ARG A 91 -6.45 -2.68 -6.27
N CYS A 92 -5.72 -3.35 -7.16
CA CYS A 92 -4.58 -2.77 -7.86
C CYS A 92 -4.59 -3.16 -9.34
N SER A 93 -3.80 -2.45 -10.13
CA SER A 93 -3.60 -2.71 -11.56
C SER A 93 -2.12 -2.75 -11.86
N VAL A 94 -1.69 -3.76 -12.61
CA VAL A 94 -0.32 -3.83 -13.14
C VAL A 94 -0.34 -3.26 -14.55
N CYS A 95 0.50 -2.26 -14.78
CA CYS A 95 0.58 -1.54 -16.04
C CYS A 95 1.99 -1.71 -16.63
N GLU A 96 2.07 -1.79 -17.95
CA GLU A 96 3.37 -1.85 -18.63
C GLU A 96 3.92 -0.43 -18.77
N ALA A 97 5.07 -0.18 -18.16
CA ALA A 97 5.80 1.07 -18.30
C ALA A 97 6.93 0.90 -19.33
N VAL A 98 7.00 1.81 -20.28
CA VAL A 98 8.07 1.85 -21.30
C VAL A 98 9.41 2.37 -20.74
N SER A 99 9.40 2.89 -19.53
CA SER A 99 10.52 3.57 -18.91
C SER A 99 10.53 3.34 -17.40
N GLU A 100 11.66 3.68 -16.76
CA GLU A 100 11.86 3.55 -15.32
C GLU A 100 10.85 4.39 -14.52
N VAL A 101 10.32 3.79 -13.45
CA VAL A 101 9.37 4.43 -12.53
C VAL A 101 9.93 4.40 -11.11
N VAL A 102 10.06 5.58 -10.49
CA VAL A 102 10.66 5.77 -9.17
C VAL A 102 9.80 6.65 -8.27
N ALA A 103 9.84 6.40 -6.97
CA ALA A 103 9.31 7.31 -5.96
C ALA A 103 10.40 8.27 -5.45
N VAL A 104 10.02 9.53 -5.24
CA VAL A 104 10.84 10.55 -4.57
C VAL A 104 10.09 11.05 -3.35
N HIS A 105 10.82 11.27 -2.25
CA HIS A 105 10.29 11.67 -0.95
C HIS A 105 10.87 13.03 -0.54
N SER A 106 10.03 13.92 0.00
CA SER A 106 10.48 15.26 0.37
C SER A 106 11.03 15.38 1.79
N GLN A 107 10.65 14.47 2.71
CA GLN A 107 10.79 14.67 4.15
C GLN A 107 10.18 15.99 4.63
N GLU A 108 9.18 16.48 3.90
CA GLU A 108 8.43 17.71 4.16
C GLU A 108 6.94 17.50 3.89
N THR A 109 6.10 18.45 4.30
CA THR A 109 4.69 18.48 3.90
C THR A 109 4.48 18.94 2.46
N ARG A 110 5.53 19.46 1.81
CA ARG A 110 5.54 19.85 0.39
C ARG A 110 5.75 18.62 -0.49
N ILE A 111 5.03 18.55 -1.61
CA ILE A 111 5.20 17.49 -2.61
C ILE A 111 6.55 17.72 -3.33
N PRO A 112 7.43 16.71 -3.43
CA PRO A 112 8.71 16.84 -4.12
C PRO A 112 8.53 16.93 -5.65
N ASP A 113 9.42 17.66 -6.30
CA ASP A 113 9.48 17.74 -7.76
C ASP A 113 10.12 16.48 -8.34
N CYS A 114 9.70 16.08 -9.56
CA CYS A 114 10.36 14.97 -10.23
C CYS A 114 11.77 15.38 -10.67
N PRO A 115 12.74 14.45 -10.71
CA PRO A 115 14.05 14.70 -11.29
C PRO A 115 13.96 15.18 -12.74
N SER A 116 15.00 15.87 -13.20
CA SER A 116 15.08 16.30 -14.60
C SER A 116 14.97 15.10 -15.55
N GLY A 117 14.17 15.24 -16.61
CA GLY A 117 13.90 14.15 -17.55
C GLY A 117 12.85 13.13 -17.08
N PHE A 118 12.18 13.38 -15.94
CA PHE A 118 11.05 12.56 -15.48
C PHE A 118 9.73 13.33 -15.55
N ARG A 119 8.63 12.61 -15.73
CA ARG A 119 7.25 13.13 -15.65
C ARG A 119 6.54 12.60 -14.41
N SER A 120 5.69 13.44 -13.80
CA SER A 120 4.86 13.05 -12.67
C SER A 120 3.80 12.02 -13.08
N MET A 121 3.63 10.99 -12.25
CA MET A 121 2.60 9.97 -12.37
C MET A 121 1.50 10.20 -11.34
N TRP A 122 1.83 10.08 -10.04
CA TRP A 122 0.93 10.40 -8.93
C TRP A 122 1.71 10.96 -7.73
N THR A 123 0.99 11.42 -6.71
CA THR A 123 1.54 11.96 -5.47
C THR A 123 0.88 11.31 -4.27
N GLY A 124 1.57 11.27 -3.14
CA GLY A 124 1.05 10.58 -1.96
C GLY A 124 1.78 10.92 -0.67
N PHE A 125 1.76 9.95 0.24
CA PHE A 125 2.41 9.95 1.54
C PHE A 125 3.47 8.85 1.60
N SER A 126 4.57 9.15 2.27
CA SER A 126 5.77 8.32 2.31
C SER A 126 5.61 7.15 3.27
N PHE A 127 5.18 6.00 2.77
CA PHE A 127 4.99 4.77 3.50
C PHE A 127 6.27 3.92 3.49
N MET A 128 6.76 3.56 4.68
CA MET A 128 8.03 2.85 4.83
C MET A 128 7.85 1.37 5.14
N MET A 129 7.04 1.05 6.16
CA MET A 129 6.84 -0.33 6.58
C MET A 129 5.53 -0.53 7.35
N SER A 130 5.10 -1.77 7.47
CA SER A 130 4.03 -2.21 8.37
C SER A 130 4.53 -3.30 9.29
N SER A 131 3.96 -3.38 10.49
CA SER A 131 4.17 -4.47 11.45
C SER A 131 2.82 -4.98 11.97
N GLY A 132 2.72 -6.29 12.16
CA GLY A 132 1.53 -6.98 12.66
C GLY A 132 1.87 -7.99 13.75
N ALA A 133 1.04 -9.04 13.87
CA ALA A 133 1.18 -10.10 14.85
C ALA A 133 2.62 -10.66 14.97
N GLY A 134 3.13 -10.73 16.21
CA GLY A 134 4.45 -11.29 16.53
C GLY A 134 5.63 -10.47 16.01
N GLY A 135 5.44 -9.19 15.67
CA GLY A 135 6.48 -8.33 15.10
C GLY A 135 6.81 -8.66 13.64
N ARG A 136 5.99 -9.49 12.98
CA ARG A 136 6.11 -9.73 11.54
C ARG A 136 5.74 -8.45 10.82
N GLY A 137 6.63 -8.00 9.94
CA GLY A 137 6.44 -6.78 9.18
C GLY A 137 6.99 -6.90 7.77
N ALA A 138 6.55 -5.99 6.92
CA ALA A 138 7.04 -5.86 5.55
C ALA A 138 7.45 -4.41 5.30
N GLY A 139 8.70 -4.23 4.89
CA GLY A 139 9.25 -2.95 4.48
C GLY A 139 9.09 -2.70 2.98
N GLN A 140 9.26 -1.45 2.60
CA GLN A 140 9.26 -0.97 1.23
C GLN A 140 10.64 -0.40 0.90
N ALA A 141 11.13 -0.67 -0.31
CA ALA A 141 12.23 0.10 -0.87
C ALA A 141 11.72 1.52 -1.14
N LEU A 142 12.40 2.56 -0.65
CA LEU A 142 11.90 3.93 -0.75
C LEU A 142 11.86 4.43 -2.20
N GLU A 143 12.72 3.89 -3.07
CA GLU A 143 12.67 4.13 -4.51
C GLU A 143 11.47 3.48 -5.21
N SER A 144 10.85 2.47 -4.59
CA SER A 144 9.72 1.74 -5.19
C SER A 144 8.45 2.60 -5.19
N PRO A 145 7.63 2.59 -6.26
CA PRO A 145 6.34 3.27 -6.28
C PRO A 145 5.40 2.91 -5.11
N GLY A 146 5.53 1.72 -4.52
CA GLY A 146 4.72 1.30 -3.37
C GLY A 146 5.08 1.95 -2.04
N SER A 147 6.22 2.66 -1.95
CA SER A 147 6.52 3.55 -0.82
C SER A 147 5.69 4.84 -0.85
N CYS A 148 4.94 5.10 -1.94
CA CYS A 148 4.18 6.32 -2.14
C CYS A 148 2.67 6.07 -2.27
N LEU A 149 2.01 5.86 -1.13
CA LEU A 149 0.56 5.62 -1.07
C LEU A 149 -0.20 6.93 -1.30
N GLU A 150 -1.12 6.94 -2.27
CA GLU A 150 -1.91 8.14 -2.64
C GLU A 150 -2.75 8.68 -1.48
N ASP A 151 -3.22 7.78 -0.60
CA ASP A 151 -4.04 8.11 0.55
C ASP A 151 -3.34 7.73 1.86
N PHE A 152 -3.26 8.68 2.79
CA PHE A 152 -2.85 8.38 4.16
C PHE A 152 -3.96 7.61 4.90
N ARG A 153 -3.57 6.56 5.61
CA ARG A 153 -4.38 5.85 6.61
C ARG A 153 -3.50 5.42 7.76
N ALA A 154 -3.93 5.63 9.00
CA ALA A 154 -3.20 5.12 10.17
C ALA A 154 -3.03 3.59 10.15
N THR A 155 -4.01 2.87 9.59
CA THR A 155 -3.97 1.41 9.39
C THR A 155 -4.33 1.09 7.92
N PRO A 156 -3.37 1.16 6.97
CA PRO A 156 -3.64 0.98 5.54
C PRO A 156 -3.79 -0.49 5.12
N PHE A 157 -3.79 -1.43 6.08
CA PHE A 157 -3.85 -2.86 5.83
C PHE A 157 -4.73 -3.59 6.84
N ILE A 158 -5.22 -4.76 6.43
CA ILE A 158 -6.02 -5.69 7.24
C ILE A 158 -5.25 -7.00 7.45
N GLU A 159 -5.36 -7.58 8.65
CA GLU A 159 -4.78 -8.89 9.00
C GLU A 159 -5.81 -9.99 8.79
N CYS A 160 -5.42 -11.08 8.16
CA CYS A 160 -6.25 -12.24 7.84
C CYS A 160 -5.61 -13.54 8.36
N HIS A 161 -6.44 -14.51 8.72
CA HIS A 161 -6.03 -15.78 9.32
C HIS A 161 -6.46 -16.99 8.48
N GLY A 162 -5.84 -18.14 8.76
CA GLY A 162 -6.15 -19.43 8.12
C GLY A 162 -7.61 -19.88 8.28
N ASN A 163 -8.29 -19.45 9.34
CA ASN A 163 -9.69 -19.76 9.61
C ASN A 163 -10.71 -18.93 8.79
N GLY A 164 -10.25 -18.09 7.86
CA GLY A 164 -11.14 -17.28 7.02
C GLY A 164 -11.54 -15.92 7.60
N ARG A 165 -10.98 -15.54 8.75
CA ARG A 165 -11.28 -14.28 9.44
C ARG A 165 -10.26 -13.21 9.12
N CYS A 166 -10.71 -11.97 8.98
CA CYS A 166 -9.83 -10.81 8.92
C CYS A 166 -10.28 -9.69 9.85
N ASN A 167 -9.34 -8.92 10.40
CA ASN A 167 -9.64 -7.77 11.24
C ASN A 167 -8.49 -6.75 11.22
N HIS A 168 -8.75 -5.55 11.74
CA HIS A 168 -7.68 -4.64 12.14
C HIS A 168 -7.44 -4.80 13.65
N TYR A 169 -6.18 -4.95 14.03
CA TYR A 169 -5.80 -5.14 15.42
C TYR A 169 -5.05 -3.91 15.95
N ALA A 170 -5.21 -3.62 17.23
CA ALA A 170 -4.50 -2.51 17.90
C ALA A 170 -2.97 -2.70 17.92
N THR A 171 -2.50 -3.94 17.73
CA THR A 171 -1.08 -4.31 17.64
C THR A 171 -0.50 -4.13 16.23
N SER A 172 -1.34 -3.75 15.25
CA SER A 172 -0.90 -3.46 13.89
C SER A 172 -0.43 -2.01 13.78
N TYR A 173 0.81 -1.82 13.35
CA TYR A 173 1.43 -0.51 13.19
C TYR A 173 1.80 -0.24 11.73
N SER A 174 1.62 1.00 11.29
CA SER A 174 2.15 1.51 10.04
C SER A 174 3.20 2.58 10.31
N PHE A 175 4.26 2.59 9.51
CA PHE A 175 5.40 3.47 9.68
C PHE A 175 5.55 4.33 8.43
N TRP A 176 5.66 5.63 8.65
CA TRP A 176 5.70 6.66 7.61
C TRP A 176 6.96 7.51 7.81
N LEU A 177 7.55 8.01 6.73
CA LEU A 177 8.63 8.98 6.88
C LEU A 177 8.08 10.26 7.52
N ALA A 178 8.71 10.69 8.60
CA ALA A 178 8.36 11.95 9.25
C ALA A 178 8.94 13.14 8.49
N THR A 179 8.35 14.32 8.68
CA THR A 179 8.96 15.56 8.22
C THR A 179 10.16 15.93 9.08
N LEU A 180 11.24 16.41 8.48
CA LEU A 180 12.47 16.80 9.18
C LEU A 180 12.97 18.14 8.63
N ARG A 181 13.19 19.13 9.49
CA ARG A 181 13.75 20.43 9.08
C ARG A 181 15.27 20.36 9.09
N ALA A 182 15.93 21.10 8.20
CA ALA A 182 17.39 21.07 8.05
C ALA A 182 18.17 21.34 9.36
N TYR A 183 17.68 22.22 10.22
CA TYR A 183 18.32 22.53 11.50
C TYR A 183 18.14 21.43 12.58
N GLU A 184 17.30 20.41 12.32
CA GLU A 184 16.96 19.31 13.24
C GLU A 184 17.75 18.02 12.95
N GLU A 185 18.39 17.88 11.78
CA GLU A 185 18.98 16.62 11.27
C GLU A 185 19.98 15.93 12.22
N PHE A 186 20.68 16.72 13.04
CA PHE A 186 21.70 16.23 13.99
C PHE A 186 21.36 16.55 15.44
N ARG A 187 20.08 16.83 15.74
CA ARG A 187 19.60 17.10 17.09
C ARG A 187 18.81 15.91 17.62
N THR A 188 18.74 15.79 18.93
CA THR A 188 17.84 14.82 19.58
C THR A 188 16.40 15.10 19.12
N PRO A 189 15.71 14.11 18.52
CA PRO A 189 14.33 14.29 18.08
C PRO A 189 13.41 14.64 19.24
N ILE A 190 12.49 15.57 19.02
CA ILE A 190 11.45 15.93 19.98
C ILE A 190 10.32 14.91 19.88
N SER A 191 9.97 14.28 20.99
CA SER A 191 8.87 13.31 21.06
C SER A 191 7.52 14.03 20.97
N GLU A 192 6.66 13.57 20.06
CA GLU A 192 5.34 14.14 19.80
C GLU A 192 4.29 13.03 19.67
N THR A 193 3.07 13.29 20.16
CA THR A 193 1.92 12.40 19.98
C THR A 193 0.86 13.11 19.14
N LEU A 194 0.66 12.64 17.91
CA LEU A 194 -0.31 13.22 16.98
C LEU A 194 -1.65 12.49 17.05
N LYS A 195 -2.75 13.25 17.04
CA LYS A 195 -4.12 12.72 17.05
C LYS A 195 -4.77 12.91 15.69
N ALA A 196 -5.96 12.34 15.52
CA ALA A 196 -6.75 12.51 14.30
C ALA A 196 -6.86 13.99 13.92
N GLY A 197 -6.56 14.31 12.65
CA GLY A 197 -6.60 15.67 12.10
C GLY A 197 -5.25 16.42 12.08
N SER A 198 -4.24 16.01 12.87
CA SER A 198 -2.91 16.62 12.83
C SER A 198 -1.81 15.73 12.26
N GLN A 199 -2.09 14.43 12.03
CA GLN A 199 -1.12 13.43 11.58
C GLN A 199 -0.42 13.82 10.27
N GLU A 200 -1.18 14.25 9.26
CA GLU A 200 -0.63 14.58 7.94
C GLU A 200 0.38 15.74 7.95
N GLN A 201 0.35 16.60 8.98
CA GLN A 201 1.27 17.73 9.11
C GLN A 201 2.71 17.29 9.44
N ARG A 202 2.89 16.06 9.91
CA ARG A 202 4.21 15.48 10.24
C ARG A 202 4.59 14.32 9.34
N ILE A 203 3.80 14.01 8.31
CA ILE A 203 4.09 12.92 7.37
C ILE A 203 4.68 13.50 6.08
N SER A 204 5.84 12.96 5.70
CA SER A 204 6.54 13.28 4.46
C SER A 204 5.68 12.97 3.24
N ARG A 205 5.68 13.89 2.27
CA ARG A 205 5.05 13.68 0.97
C ARG A 205 5.98 13.00 -0.01
N CYS A 206 5.38 12.41 -1.03
CA CYS A 206 6.11 11.75 -2.11
C CYS A 206 5.45 11.98 -3.46
N ARG A 207 6.21 11.75 -4.52
CA ARG A 207 5.75 11.74 -5.90
C ARG A 207 6.35 10.53 -6.61
N VAL A 208 5.53 9.84 -7.39
CA VAL A 208 6.00 8.81 -8.31
C VAL A 208 6.19 9.43 -9.68
N CYS A 209 7.35 9.14 -10.26
CA CYS A 209 7.86 9.75 -11.47
C CYS A 209 8.24 8.66 -12.47
N ALA A 210 7.92 8.86 -13.75
CA ALA A 210 8.37 7.98 -14.84
C ALA A 210 9.35 8.74 -15.73
N ARG A 211 10.44 8.09 -16.15
CA ARG A 211 11.42 8.70 -17.06
C ARG A 211 10.78 8.99 -18.43
N GLN A 212 11.10 10.14 -19.01
CA GLN A 212 10.64 10.55 -20.35
C GLN A 212 11.48 9.90 -21.46
#